data_AF-A0A1S3XF11-F1
#
_entry.id   AF-A0A1S3XF11-F1
#
_cell.length_a   1.000
_cell.length_b   1.000
_cell.length_c   1.000
_cell.angle_alpha   90.00
_cell.angle_beta   90.00
_cell.angle_gamma   90.00
#
_symmetry.space_group_name_H-M   'P 1'
#
loop_
_entity.id
_entity.type
_entity.pdbx_description
1 polymer ?
#
loop_
_entity_poly.entity_id
_entity_poly.type
_entity_poly.pdbx_seq_one_letter_code
_entity_poly.pdbx_strand_id
1 'polypeptide(L)'
;MGTGGNILPVWMHQWSYLMTDGPNTLYRFVTDTEIPHMTLPIMVDLSRNHLLRPFNHFDFLGDLGLTKFKTWGAIYSAALDDLNSLEEFKRLTIALLMLVNLYHRRVQSRFSFYLGQVFSRGGKDRNTRLDQNLGF
;
A
#
# COMPACT_ATOMS: atom_id res chain seq x y z
N MET A 1 1.16 8.31 16.47
CA MET A 1 2.10 8.63 15.37
C MET A 1 3.49 8.10 15.74
N GLY A 2 4.32 7.79 14.73
CA GLY A 2 5.34 6.72 14.71
C GLY A 2 6.44 6.69 15.78
N THR A 3 7.12 5.55 15.86
CA THR A 3 8.17 5.25 16.84
C THR A 3 9.26 6.34 16.86
N GLY A 4 9.65 6.77 18.05
CA GLY A 4 10.68 7.81 18.25
C GLY A 4 10.20 9.24 17.91
N GLY A 5 8.89 9.48 17.82
CA GLY A 5 8.34 10.80 17.49
C GLY A 5 8.52 11.21 16.04
N ASN A 6 8.89 10.26 15.15
CA ASN A 6 9.16 10.52 13.74
C ASN A 6 7.97 10.13 12.86
N ILE A 7 7.64 10.98 11.89
CA ILE A 7 6.58 10.74 10.90
C ILE A 7 7.04 9.85 9.72
N LEU A 8 8.34 9.73 9.49
CA LEU A 8 8.90 8.99 8.36
C LEU A 8 8.44 7.51 8.33
N PRO A 9 8.44 6.75 9.45
CA PRO A 9 7.91 5.39 9.45
C PRO A 9 6.42 5.32 9.09
N VAL A 10 5.65 6.34 9.49
CA VAL A 10 4.22 6.44 9.16
C VAL A 10 4.05 6.59 7.65
N TRP A 11 4.78 7.52 7.02
CA TRP A 11 4.73 7.72 5.57
C TRP A 11 5.23 6.52 4.78
N MET A 12 6.27 5.83 5.27
CA MET A 12 6.79 4.58 4.69
C MET A 12 5.72 3.50 4.66
N HIS A 13 5.05 3.25 5.79
CA HIS A 13 3.99 2.24 5.86
C HIS A 13 2.76 2.61 5.03
N GLN A 14 2.33 3.89 5.06
CA GLN A 14 1.24 4.35 4.19
C GLN A 14 1.56 4.10 2.73
N TRP A 15 2.76 4.50 2.27
CA TRP A 15 3.16 4.34 0.89
C TRP A 15 3.24 2.86 0.50
N SER A 16 3.89 2.03 1.31
CA SER A 16 4.06 0.60 1.04
C SER A 16 2.72 -0.12 0.95
N TYR A 17 1.81 0.06 1.91
CA TYR A 17 0.52 -0.63 1.89
C TYR A 17 -0.37 -0.17 0.74
N LEU A 18 -0.43 1.14 0.46
CA LEU A 18 -1.20 1.63 -0.68
C LEU A 18 -0.64 1.14 -2.03
N MET A 19 0.68 0.99 -2.14
CA MET A 19 1.33 0.43 -3.33
C MET A 19 1.10 -1.08 -3.46
N THR A 20 1.08 -1.84 -2.36
CA THR A 20 0.83 -3.28 -2.41
C THR A 20 -0.65 -3.58 -2.62
N ASP A 21 -1.54 -2.92 -1.89
CA ASP A 21 -2.97 -3.18 -1.95
C ASP A 21 -3.57 -2.71 -3.28
N GLY A 22 -3.19 -1.54 -3.78
CA GLY A 22 -3.75 -0.97 -5.01
C GLY A 22 -3.34 -1.74 -6.27
N PRO A 23 -2.18 -1.43 -6.86
CA PRO A 23 -1.78 -1.97 -8.16
C PRO A 23 -1.43 -3.45 -8.16
N ASN A 24 -1.27 -4.10 -6.99
CA ASN A 24 -1.02 -5.55 -6.93
C ASN A 24 -2.26 -6.32 -6.44
N THR A 25 -2.65 -6.20 -5.17
CA THR A 25 -3.73 -7.06 -4.62
C THR A 25 -5.09 -6.79 -5.27
N LEU A 26 -5.58 -5.55 -5.24
CA LEU A 26 -6.91 -5.21 -5.72
C LEU A 26 -7.00 -5.36 -7.24
N TYR A 27 -5.93 -5.02 -7.97
CA TYR A 27 -5.87 -5.29 -9.40
C TYR A 27 -5.98 -6.79 -9.71
N ARG A 28 -5.28 -7.65 -8.96
CA ARG A 28 -5.40 -9.11 -9.09
C ARG A 28 -6.81 -9.59 -8.79
N PHE A 29 -7.44 -9.11 -7.72
CA PHE A 29 -8.84 -9.47 -7.45
C PHE A 29 -9.78 -9.13 -8.60
N VAL A 30 -9.55 -8.01 -9.30
CA VAL A 30 -10.33 -7.67 -10.50
C VAL A 30 -10.05 -8.65 -11.64
N THR A 31 -8.79 -8.94 -11.94
CA THR A 31 -8.44 -9.85 -13.05
C THR A 31 -8.84 -11.29 -12.78
N ASP A 32 -8.76 -11.73 -11.52
CA ASP A 32 -9.07 -13.10 -11.12
C ASP A 32 -10.56 -13.44 -11.29
N THR A 33 -11.44 -12.43 -11.29
CA THR A 33 -12.87 -12.63 -11.65
C THR A 33 -13.08 -13.16 -13.06
N GLU A 34 -12.10 -13.01 -13.95
CA GLU A 34 -12.16 -13.47 -15.35
C GLU A 34 -11.60 -14.89 -15.53
N ILE A 35 -11.01 -15.48 -14.47
CA ILE A 35 -10.45 -16.84 -14.54
C ILE A 35 -11.60 -17.86 -14.69
N PRO A 36 -11.48 -18.82 -15.62
CA PRO A 36 -12.45 -19.91 -15.72
C PRO A 36 -12.61 -20.64 -14.39
N HIS A 37 -13.85 -20.92 -14.00
CA HIS A 37 -14.21 -21.56 -12.71
C HIS A 37 -14.03 -20.69 -11.45
N MET A 38 -13.67 -19.42 -11.60
CA MET A 38 -13.74 -18.51 -10.46
C MET A 38 -15.19 -18.40 -9.97
N THR A 39 -15.38 -18.31 -8.65
CA THR A 39 -16.70 -18.18 -8.03
C THR A 39 -16.72 -17.02 -7.05
N LEU A 40 -17.90 -16.43 -6.85
CA LEU A 40 -18.07 -15.34 -5.90
C LEU A 40 -17.60 -15.68 -4.48
N PRO A 41 -17.95 -16.85 -3.89
CA PRO A 41 -17.48 -17.21 -2.55
C PRO A 41 -15.95 -17.23 -2.44
N ILE A 42 -15.25 -17.77 -3.45
CA ILE A 42 -13.78 -17.79 -3.49
C ILE A 42 -13.23 -16.36 -3.47
N MET A 43 -13.77 -15.47 -4.29
CA MET A 43 -13.31 -14.08 -4.37
C MET A 43 -13.57 -13.30 -3.08
N VAL A 44 -14.74 -13.50 -2.47
CA VAL A 44 -15.08 -12.91 -1.17
C VAL A 44 -14.11 -13.39 -0.09
N ASP A 45 -13.85 -14.69 0.01
CA ASP A 45 -12.93 -15.24 1.00
C ASP A 45 -11.48 -14.78 0.78
N LEU A 46 -11.00 -14.75 -0.46
CA LEU A 46 -9.67 -14.22 -0.78
C LEU A 46 -9.55 -12.75 -0.37
N SER A 47 -10.56 -11.94 -0.67
CA SER A 47 -10.55 -10.51 -0.30
C SER A 47 -10.54 -10.30 1.21
N ARG A 48 -11.30 -11.09 1.97
CA ARG A 48 -11.34 -11.05 3.44
C ARG A 48 -10.02 -11.49 4.06
N ASN A 49 -9.49 -12.62 3.59
CA ASN A 49 -8.26 -13.21 4.10
C ASN A 49 -7.01 -12.40 3.73
N HIS A 50 -7.12 -11.44 2.81
CA HIS A 50 -6.01 -10.55 2.50
C HIS A 50 -6.16 -9.17 3.13
N LEU A 51 -7.34 -8.56 3.02
CA LEU A 51 -7.53 -7.15 3.41
C LEU A 51 -8.03 -6.97 4.84
N LEU A 52 -8.69 -7.98 5.41
CA LEU A 52 -9.44 -7.86 6.66
C LEU A 52 -8.97 -8.80 7.77
N ARG A 53 -8.37 -9.95 7.44
CA ARG A 53 -7.98 -10.99 8.43
C ARG A 53 -6.66 -11.67 8.02
N PRO A 54 -5.77 -12.01 8.97
CA PRO A 54 -5.84 -11.71 10.40
C PRO A 54 -5.54 -10.23 10.72
N PHE A 55 -5.03 -9.48 9.75
CA PHE A 55 -4.65 -8.09 9.88
C PHE A 55 -5.56 -7.22 9.00
N ASN A 56 -6.18 -6.20 9.58
CA ASN A 56 -7.06 -5.31 8.84
C ASN A 56 -6.25 -4.14 8.26
N HIS A 57 -6.04 -4.18 6.94
CA HIS A 57 -5.25 -3.18 6.21
C HIS A 57 -5.90 -1.78 6.31
N PHE A 58 -7.24 -1.72 6.32
CA PHE A 58 -7.98 -0.46 6.41
C PHE A 58 -7.85 0.20 7.77
N ASP A 59 -7.93 -0.59 8.84
CA ASP A 59 -7.73 -0.08 10.20
C ASP A 59 -6.31 0.44 10.37
N PHE A 60 -5.32 -0.31 9.89
CA PHE A 60 -3.93 0.10 9.93
C PHE A 60 -3.68 1.40 9.18
N LEU A 61 -4.15 1.53 7.92
CA LEU A 61 -4.05 2.78 7.17
C LEU A 61 -4.76 3.94 7.88
N GLY A 62 -5.89 3.66 8.53
CA GLY A 62 -6.60 4.58 9.41
C GLY A 62 -5.75 5.08 10.58
N ASP A 63 -5.10 4.15 11.29
CA ASP A 63 -4.21 4.44 12.44
C ASP A 63 -2.96 5.22 12.04
N LEU A 64 -2.51 5.04 10.80
CA LEU A 64 -1.43 5.83 10.21
C LEU A 64 -1.88 7.25 9.82
N GLY A 65 -3.16 7.60 9.95
CA GLY A 65 -3.68 8.94 9.69
C GLY A 65 -4.52 9.08 8.41
N LEU A 66 -4.74 7.99 7.66
CA LEU A 66 -5.71 7.97 6.57
C LEU A 66 -7.10 7.61 7.12
N THR A 67 -7.59 8.38 8.09
CA THR A 67 -8.72 8.02 8.96
C THR A 67 -9.98 7.53 8.25
N LYS A 68 -10.26 8.03 7.04
CA LYS A 68 -11.39 7.57 6.21
C LYS A 68 -11.31 6.10 5.79
N PHE A 69 -10.12 5.50 5.77
CA PHE A 69 -9.94 4.10 5.40
C PHE A 69 -10.67 3.16 6.35
N LYS A 70 -10.77 3.47 7.66
CA LYS A 70 -11.56 2.65 8.60
C LYS A 70 -13.02 2.54 8.16
N THR A 71 -13.62 3.69 7.83
CA THR A 71 -15.00 3.75 7.34
C THR A 71 -15.15 3.03 6.01
N TRP A 72 -14.23 3.24 5.06
CA TRP A 72 -14.28 2.57 3.76
C TRP A 72 -14.07 1.07 3.85
N GLY A 73 -13.19 0.61 4.75
CA GLY A 73 -12.99 -0.80 5.04
C GLY A 73 -14.23 -1.45 5.64
N ALA A 74 -14.91 -0.77 6.55
CA ALA A 74 -16.19 -1.22 7.10
C ALA A 74 -17.28 -1.31 6.02
N ILE A 75 -17.39 -0.29 5.16
CA ILE A 75 -18.33 -0.30 4.02
C ILE A 75 -18.02 -1.45 3.06
N TYR A 76 -16.75 -1.62 2.69
CA TYR A 76 -16.32 -2.71 1.81
C TYR A 76 -16.62 -4.07 2.44
N SER A 77 -16.27 -4.27 3.72
CA SER A 77 -16.52 -5.52 4.44
C SER A 77 -18.01 -5.87 4.51
N ALA A 78 -18.87 -4.89 4.79
CA ALA A 78 -20.31 -5.10 4.82
C ALA A 78 -20.85 -5.39 3.41
N ALA A 79 -20.41 -4.64 2.40
CA ALA A 79 -20.84 -4.85 1.03
C ALA A 79 -20.48 -6.25 0.50
N LEU A 80 -19.39 -6.86 0.97
CA LEU A 80 -19.03 -8.25 0.61
C LEU A 80 -20.08 -9.29 1.03
N ASP A 81 -20.86 -9.03 2.09
CA ASP A 81 -21.92 -9.95 2.56
C ASP A 81 -23.17 -9.90 1.66
N ASP A 82 -23.39 -8.78 0.96
CA ASP A 82 -24.61 -8.52 0.17
C ASP A 82 -24.43 -8.81 -1.33
N LEU A 83 -23.25 -9.27 -1.76
CA LEU A 83 -22.96 -9.54 -3.18
C LEU A 83 -23.69 -10.79 -3.67
N ASN A 84 -24.28 -10.69 -4.86
CA ASN A 84 -25.00 -11.79 -5.52
C ASN A 84 -24.29 -12.31 -6.77
N SER A 85 -23.28 -11.58 -7.28
CA SER A 85 -22.55 -11.98 -8.48
C SER A 85 -21.07 -11.57 -8.47
N LEU A 86 -20.27 -12.26 -9.29
CA LEU A 86 -18.87 -11.90 -9.55
C LEU A 86 -18.73 -10.51 -10.18
N GLU A 87 -19.70 -10.09 -10.98
CA GLU A 87 -19.70 -8.76 -11.61
C GLU A 87 -19.88 -7.64 -10.57
N GLU A 88 -20.74 -7.85 -9.56
CA GLU A 88 -20.88 -6.92 -8.44
C GLU A 88 -19.60 -6.87 -7.60
N PHE A 89 -18.98 -8.02 -7.31
CA PHE A 89 -17.67 -8.09 -6.65
C PHE A 89 -16.62 -7.29 -7.42
N LYS A 90 -16.55 -7.48 -8.75
CA LYS A 90 -15.61 -6.79 -9.63
C LYS A 90 -15.80 -5.27 -9.55
N ARG A 91 -17.04 -4.78 -9.65
CA ARG A 91 -17.36 -3.34 -9.56
C ARG A 91 -17.00 -2.74 -8.21
N LEU A 92 -17.36 -3.42 -7.12
CA LEU A 92 -17.00 -3.01 -5.77
C LEU A 92 -15.47 -2.89 -5.61
N THR A 93 -14.74 -3.89 -6.11
CA THR A 93 -13.28 -3.95 -6.03
C THR A 93 -12.62 -2.89 -6.91
N ILE A 94 -13.15 -2.60 -8.11
CA ILE A 94 -12.68 -1.50 -8.97
C ILE A 94 -12.86 -0.14 -8.27
N ALA A 95 -14.01 0.09 -7.62
CA ALA A 95 -14.25 1.33 -6.89
C ALA A 95 -13.22 1.52 -5.76
N LEU A 96 -12.92 0.44 -5.02
CA LEU A 96 -11.88 0.46 -4.00
C LEU A 96 -10.48 0.66 -4.59
N LEU A 97 -10.14 -0.02 -5.68
CA LEU A 97 -8.86 0.12 -6.39
C LEU A 97 -8.61 1.56 -6.82
N MET A 98 -9.61 2.22 -7.41
CA MET A 98 -9.50 3.63 -7.80
C MET A 98 -9.22 4.54 -6.60
N LEU A 99 -9.89 4.28 -5.48
CA LEU A 99 -9.70 5.03 -4.24
C LEU A 99 -8.30 4.84 -3.65
N VAL A 100 -7.83 3.59 -3.56
CA VAL A 100 -6.48 3.26 -3.09
C VAL A 100 -5.43 3.91 -3.98
N ASN A 101 -5.57 3.80 -5.31
CA ASN A 101 -4.65 4.42 -6.26
C ASN A 101 -4.61 5.96 -6.16
N LEU A 102 -5.76 6.59 -5.93
CA LEU A 102 -5.81 8.04 -5.69
C LEU A 102 -5.01 8.43 -4.45
N TYR A 103 -5.17 7.69 -3.35
CA TYR A 103 -4.44 7.94 -2.12
C TYR A 103 -2.96 7.58 -2.23
N HIS A 104 -2.62 6.52 -2.95
CA HIS A 104 -1.25 6.14 -3.26
C HIS A 104 -0.51 7.30 -3.93
N ARG A 105 -1.10 7.90 -4.98
CA ARG A 105 -0.54 9.07 -5.67
C ARG A 105 -0.37 10.28 -4.73
N ARG A 106 -1.33 10.53 -3.84
CA ARG A 106 -1.27 11.63 -2.86
C ARG A 106 -0.18 11.43 -1.81
N VAL A 107 0.01 10.20 -1.34
CA VAL A 107 1.10 9.87 -0.40
C VAL A 107 2.43 9.96 -1.14
N GLN A 108 2.53 9.38 -2.33
CA GLN A 108 3.72 9.43 -3.18
C GLN A 108 4.16 10.87 -3.47
N SER A 109 3.24 11.80 -3.76
CA SER A 109 3.61 13.20 -4.03
C SER A 109 4.17 13.95 -2.82
N ARG A 110 3.90 13.48 -1.59
CA ARG A 110 4.41 14.06 -0.34
C ARG A 110 5.63 13.31 0.20
N PHE A 111 5.84 12.11 -0.29
CA PHE A 111 6.88 11.24 0.20
C PHE A 111 8.26 11.79 -0.17
N SER A 112 9.14 11.87 0.83
CA SER A 112 10.45 12.51 0.72
C SER A 112 11.49 11.60 0.06
N PHE A 113 11.27 11.25 -1.22
CA PHE A 113 12.20 10.42 -2.00
C PHE A 113 13.62 11.01 -2.06
N TYR A 114 13.78 12.32 -1.85
CA TYR A 114 15.09 12.97 -1.76
C TYR A 114 15.96 12.47 -0.61
N LEU A 115 15.39 11.87 0.46
CA LEU A 115 16.17 11.20 1.51
C LEU A 115 16.99 10.03 0.97
N GLY A 116 16.58 9.45 -0.17
CA GLY A 116 17.35 8.45 -0.91
C GLY A 116 18.72 8.94 -1.38
N GLN A 117 18.93 10.25 -1.51
CA GLN A 117 20.24 10.82 -1.88
C GLN A 117 21.30 10.58 -0.81
N VAL A 118 20.91 10.49 0.47
CA VAL A 118 21.81 10.17 1.59
C VAL A 118 22.31 8.72 1.49
N PHE A 119 21.53 7.85 0.83
CA PHE A 119 21.85 6.44 0.62
C PHE A 119 22.46 6.16 -0.78
N SER A 120 22.72 7.20 -1.56
CA SER A 120 23.34 7.06 -2.87
C SER A 120 24.77 6.52 -2.70
N ARG A 121 25.04 5.33 -3.26
CA ARG A 121 26.37 4.69 -3.20
C ARG A 121 27.39 5.52 -3.98
N GLY A 122 28.04 6.42 -3.26
CA GLY A 122 29.17 7.22 -3.71
C GLY A 122 30.06 7.65 -2.54
N GLY A 123 30.03 6.93 -1.42
CA GLY A 123 31.05 6.98 -0.37
C GLY A 123 32.30 6.17 -0.72
N LYS A 124 32.75 6.26 -1.98
CA LYS A 124 34.11 5.90 -2.37
C LYS A 124 34.72 7.16 -3.00
N ASP A 125 35.88 7.55 -2.48
CA ASP A 125 36.79 8.57 -3.03
C ASP A 125 36.59 10.04 -2.65
N ARG A 126 36.28 10.35 -1.39
CA ARG A 126 36.69 11.66 -0.82
C ARG A 126 37.70 11.61 0.33
N ASN A 127 37.89 10.46 0.97
CA ASN A 127 38.92 10.31 2.01
C ASN A 127 40.24 9.68 1.53
N THR A 128 40.30 9.15 0.30
CA THR A 128 41.52 8.53 -0.26
C THR A 128 42.42 9.50 -1.03
N ARG A 129 42.11 10.80 -1.07
CA ARG A 129 42.93 11.83 -1.74
C ARG A 129 43.66 12.81 -0.82
N LEU A 130 43.52 12.67 0.51
CA LEU A 130 44.27 13.51 1.46
C LEU A 130 45.60 12.90 1.93
N ASP A 131 45.84 11.61 1.66
CA ASP A 131 47.07 10.92 2.10
C ASP A 131 48.13 10.73 0.99
N GLN A 132 47.95 11.31 -0.20
CA GLN A 132 48.94 11.25 -1.29
C GLN A 132 49.75 12.54 -1.48
N ASN A 133 49.62 13.54 -0.61
CA ASN A 133 50.36 14.80 -0.72
C ASN A 133 51.18 15.20 0.52
N LEU A 134 51.51 14.24 1.40
CA LEU A 134 52.49 14.47 2.47
C LEU A 134 53.38 13.23 2.64
N GLY A 135 54.56 13.21 2.02
CA GLY A 135 55.60 12.23 2.34
C GLY A 135 56.69 12.03 1.29
N PHE A 136 57.71 12.90 1.35
CA PHE A 136 59.06 12.85 0.76
C PHE A 136 59.25 13.17 -0.72
#